data_AF-A0A177MUU2-F1
#
_entry.id   AF-A0A177MUU2-F1
#
_cell.length_a   1.000
_cell.length_b   1.000
_cell.length_c   1.000
_cell.angle_alpha   90.00
_cell.angle_beta   90.00
_cell.angle_gamma   90.00
#
_symmetry.space_group_name_H-M   'P 1'
#
loop_
_entity.id
_entity.type
_entity.pdbx_description
1 polymer ?
#
loop_
_entity_poly.entity_id
_entity_poly.type
_entity_poly.pdbx_seq_one_letter_code
_entity_poly.pdbx_strand_id
1 'polypeptide(L)'
;MLKWLWISAVTLVLDQASKLAVDGSMQLFESIPLLPYFNLTYVHNTGAAFSLLAQAGGWQRWLFAGLAVVMSSIIAVWLYRLQKHETLMAVALSLVLGGAVGNL
;
A
#
# COMPACT_ATOMS: atom_id res chain seq x y z
N MET A 1 -6.32 0.68 20.98
CA MET A 1 -4.99 0.58 20.32
C MET A 1 -4.82 1.56 19.14
N LEU A 2 -5.72 2.55 18.97
CA LEU A 2 -5.70 3.52 17.87
C LEU A 2 -4.46 4.42 17.81
N LYS A 3 -3.72 4.60 18.91
CA LYS A 3 -2.46 5.35 18.87
C LYS A 3 -1.51 4.82 17.79
N TRP A 4 -1.53 3.51 17.52
CA TRP A 4 -0.67 2.89 16.51
C TRP A 4 -0.98 3.32 15.06
N LEU A 5 -2.11 4.00 14.81
CA LEU A 5 -2.42 4.60 13.50
C LEU A 5 -1.36 5.60 13.02
N TRP A 6 -0.54 6.16 13.92
CA TRP A 6 0.60 6.99 13.49
C TRP A 6 1.57 6.18 12.60
N ILE A 7 1.71 4.87 12.81
CA ILE A 7 2.51 3.99 11.95
C ILE A 7 1.89 3.92 10.55
N SER A 8 0.56 3.79 10.47
CA SER A 8 -0.15 3.82 9.19
C SER A 8 0.07 5.15 8.47
N ALA A 9 0.01 6.27 9.18
CA ALA A 9 0.25 7.60 8.63
C ALA A 9 1.69 7.77 8.12
N VAL A 10 2.69 7.35 8.88
CA VAL A 10 4.10 7.37 8.45
C VAL A 10 4.31 6.48 7.23
N THR A 11 3.74 5.27 7.25
CA THR A 11 3.83 4.34 6.11
C THR A 11 3.23 4.94 4.85
N LEU A 12 2.05 5.57 4.96
CA LEU A 12 1.38 6.25 3.86
C LEU A 12 2.22 7.43 3.32
N VAL A 13 2.78 8.26 4.21
CA VAL A 13 3.63 9.40 3.81
C VAL A 13 4.87 8.91 3.08
N LEU A 14 5.54 7.87 3.59
CA LEU A 14 6.72 7.30 2.96
C LEU A 14 6.41 6.67 1.60
N ASP A 15 5.30 5.94 1.49
CA ASP A 15 4.83 5.35 0.23
C ASP A 15 4.55 6.43 -0.83
N GLN A 16 3.75 7.44 -0.49
CA GLN A 16 3.40 8.51 -1.42
C GLN A 16 4.61 9.39 -1.77
N ALA A 17 5.48 9.72 -0.82
CA ALA A 17 6.70 10.47 -1.10
C ALA A 17 7.63 9.69 -2.03
N SER A 18 7.76 8.37 -1.84
CA SER A 18 8.56 7.50 -2.71
C SER A 18 7.99 7.43 -4.12
N LYS A 19 6.67 7.26 -4.26
CA LYS A 19 5.98 7.27 -5.55
C LYS A 19 6.16 8.59 -6.29
N LEU A 20 5.99 9.71 -5.60
CA LEU A 20 6.18 11.05 -6.18
C LEU A 20 7.65 11.29 -6.59
N ALA A 21 8.60 10.82 -5.79
CA ALA A 21 10.01 10.92 -6.14
C ALA A 21 10.33 10.14 -7.43
N VAL A 22 9.82 8.92 -7.58
CA VAL A 22 10.02 8.09 -8.79
C VAL A 22 9.31 8.74 -10.00
N ASP A 23 8.07 9.16 -9.85
CA ASP A 23 7.29 9.79 -10.94
C ASP A 23 7.94 11.09 -11.45
N GLY A 24 8.57 11.86 -10.56
CA GLY A 24 9.28 13.10 -10.91
C GLY A 24 10.71 12.91 -11.42
N SER A 25 11.29 11.71 -11.31
CA SER A 25 12.72 11.48 -11.61
C SER A 25 13.01 10.38 -12.64
N MET A 26 12.05 9.48 -12.90
CA MET A 26 12.21 8.35 -13.81
C MET A 26 11.20 8.38 -14.95
N GLN A 27 11.57 7.83 -16.10
CA GLN A 27 10.65 7.56 -17.20
C GLN A 27 9.93 6.22 -16.98
N LEU A 28 8.70 6.09 -17.49
CA LEU A 28 7.95 4.83 -17.38
C LEU A 28 8.74 3.69 -18.05
N PHE A 29 8.87 2.56 -17.34
CA PHE A 29 9.70 1.39 -17.67
C PHE A 29 11.21 1.57 -17.55
N GLU A 30 11.69 2.73 -17.12
CA GLU A 30 13.10 2.92 -16.76
C GLU A 30 13.47 2.00 -15.58
N SER A 31 14.69 1.46 -15.63
CA SER A 31 15.27 0.61 -14.58
C SER A 31 16.65 1.11 -14.19
N ILE A 32 16.82 1.48 -12.93
CA ILE A 32 18.09 1.92 -12.34
C ILE A 32 18.66 0.75 -11.51
N PRO A 33 19.82 0.18 -11.89
CA PRO A 33 20.45 -0.87 -11.10
C PRO A 33 21.05 -0.29 -9.80
N LEU A 34 20.62 -0.81 -8.65
CA LEU A 34 21.11 -0.36 -7.34
C LEU A 34 22.09 -1.36 -6.72
N LEU A 35 21.83 -2.66 -6.89
CA LEU A 35 22.72 -3.76 -6.49
C LEU A 35 22.71 -4.83 -7.60
N PRO A 36 23.67 -5.79 -7.62
CA PRO A 36 23.73 -6.83 -8.66
C PRO A 36 22.44 -7.65 -8.85
N TYR A 37 21.57 -7.70 -7.83
CA TYR A 37 20.33 -8.47 -7.84
C TYR A 37 19.09 -7.60 -7.58
N PHE A 38 19.24 -6.26 -7.58
CA PHE A 38 18.18 -5.33 -7.23
C PHE A 38 18.20 -4.10 -8.13
N ASN A 39 17.11 -3.94 -8.87
CA ASN A 39 16.85 -2.78 -9.72
C ASN A 39 15.64 -2.02 -9.18
N LEU A 40 15.71 -0.70 -9.22
CA LEU A 40 14.55 0.16 -9.07
C LEU A 40 13.93 0.35 -10.45
N THR A 41 12.71 -0.14 -10.66
CA THR A 41 12.02 -0.07 -11.95
C THR A 41 10.70 0.69 -11.80
N TYR A 42 10.45 1.65 -12.68
CA TYR A 42 9.20 2.40 -12.67
C TYR A 42 8.13 1.70 -13.55
N VAL A 43 7.05 1.22 -12.94
CA VAL A 43 5.92 0.58 -13.63
C VAL A 43 4.58 1.04 -13.05
N HIS A 44 3.57 1.19 -13.89
CA HIS A 44 2.18 1.34 -13.46
C HIS A 44 1.48 -0.01 -13.43
N ASN A 45 0.97 -0.40 -12.26
CA ASN A 45 0.14 -1.60 -12.14
C ASN A 45 -1.34 -1.25 -12.32
N THR A 46 -1.93 -1.63 -13.45
CA THR A 46 -3.35 -1.43 -13.77
C THR A 46 -4.25 -2.59 -13.31
N GLY A 47 -3.65 -3.67 -12.80
CA GLY A 47 -4.32 -4.81 -12.18
C GLY A 47 -3.89 -5.00 -10.72
N ALA A 48 -4.27 -6.13 -10.12
CA ALA A 48 -3.77 -6.52 -8.80
C ALA A 48 -2.39 -7.23 -8.90
N ALA A 49 -2.04 -8.06 -7.92
CA ALA A 49 -0.86 -8.91 -7.99
C ALA A 49 -0.87 -9.75 -9.29
N PHE A 50 0.30 -9.90 -9.92
CA PHE A 50 0.47 -10.62 -11.21
C PHE A 50 -0.36 -10.06 -12.37
N SER A 51 -0.67 -8.76 -12.35
CA SER A 51 -1.53 -8.12 -13.37
C SER A 51 -2.91 -8.77 -13.50
N LEU A 52 -3.41 -9.36 -12.41
CA LEU A 52 -4.73 -9.99 -12.37
C LEU A 52 -5.79 -8.92 -12.71
N LEU A 53 -6.62 -9.23 -13.71
CA LEU A 53 -7.63 -8.34 -14.30
C LEU A 53 -7.09 -7.07 -14.98
N ALA A 54 -5.79 -6.98 -15.31
CA ALA A 54 -5.24 -5.77 -15.97
C ALA A 54 -5.93 -5.45 -17.31
N GLN A 55 -6.39 -6.48 -18.05
CA GLN A 55 -7.09 -6.32 -19.34
C GLN A 55 -8.63 -6.25 -19.20
N ALA A 56 -9.16 -6.14 -17.98
CA ALA A 56 -10.60 -6.23 -17.72
C ALA A 56 -11.38 -4.93 -18.01
N GLY A 57 -10.90 -4.04 -18.89
CA GLY A 57 -11.67 -2.88 -19.33
C GLY A 57 -11.83 -1.75 -18.29
N GLY A 58 -11.05 -1.76 -17.21
CA GLY A 58 -10.89 -0.63 -16.28
C GLY A 58 -11.81 -0.65 -15.05
N TRP A 59 -12.89 -1.45 -15.05
CA TRP A 59 -13.78 -1.55 -13.89
C TRP A 59 -13.08 -2.16 -12.67
N GLN A 60 -12.01 -2.94 -12.89
CA GLN A 60 -11.22 -3.54 -11.82
C GLN A 60 -10.65 -2.50 -10.85
N ARG A 61 -10.37 -1.28 -11.33
CA ARG A 61 -9.91 -0.17 -10.47
C ARG A 61 -10.92 0.14 -9.36
N TRP A 62 -12.20 0.22 -9.71
CA TRP A 62 -13.27 0.51 -8.74
C TRP A 62 -13.53 -0.68 -7.81
N LEU A 63 -13.41 -1.91 -8.31
CA LEU A 63 -13.48 -3.10 -7.47
C LEU A 63 -12.34 -3.12 -6.44
N PHE A 64 -11.10 -2.89 -6.86
CA PHE A 64 -9.96 -2.89 -5.94
C PHE A 64 -10.00 -1.72 -4.96
N ALA A 65 -10.44 -0.54 -5.40
CA ALA A 65 -10.69 0.60 -4.52
C ALA A 65 -11.75 0.26 -3.45
N GLY A 66 -12.88 -0.32 -3.86
CA GLY A 66 -13.93 -0.76 -2.94
C GLY A 66 -13.42 -1.81 -1.94
N LEU A 67 -12.66 -2.80 -2.43
CA LEU A 67 -12.06 -3.83 -1.59
C LEU A 67 -11.06 -3.22 -0.59
N ALA A 68 -10.22 -2.28 -1.01
CA ALA A 68 -9.27 -1.59 -0.15
C ALA A 68 -9.98 -0.81 0.96
N VAL A 69 -11.09 -0.11 0.65
CA VAL A 69 -11.91 0.60 1.65
C VAL A 69 -12.53 -0.38 2.66
N VAL A 70 -13.12 -1.48 2.19
CA VAL A 70 -13.73 -2.50 3.04
C VAL A 70 -12.68 -3.13 3.97
N MET A 71 -11.55 -3.57 3.42
CA MET A 71 -10.47 -4.19 4.20
C MET A 71 -9.84 -3.21 5.19
N SER A 72 -9.62 -1.95 4.78
CA SER A 72 -9.12 -0.90 5.67
C SER A 72 -10.06 -0.66 6.85
N SER A 73 -11.37 -0.65 6.59
CA SER A 73 -12.39 -0.49 7.64
C SER A 73 -12.39 -1.68 8.61
N ILE A 74 -12.30 -2.91 8.10
CA ILE A 74 -12.21 -4.13 8.93
C ILE A 74 -10.95 -4.08 9.80
N ILE A 75 -9.79 -3.72 9.22
CA ILE A 75 -8.53 -3.63 9.96
C ILE A 75 -8.58 -2.53 11.02
N ALA A 76 -9.18 -1.37 10.72
CA ALA A 76 -9.33 -0.29 11.68
C ALA A 76 -10.22 -0.71 12.87
N VAL A 77 -11.33 -1.42 12.61
CA VAL A 77 -12.19 -1.97 13.66
C VAL A 77 -11.46 -3.05 14.46
N TRP A 78 -10.68 -3.92 13.81
CA TRP A 78 -9.89 -4.94 14.49
C TRP A 78 -8.83 -4.30 15.40
N LEU A 79 -8.11 -3.31 14.90
CA LEU A 79 -7.15 -2.53 15.68
C LEU A 79 -7.83 -1.85 16.87
N TYR A 80 -9.05 -1.33 16.71
CA TYR A 80 -9.80 -0.74 17.81
C TYR A 80 -10.12 -1.76 18.92
N ARG A 81 -10.47 -3.00 18.55
CA ARG A 81 -10.86 -4.08 19.47
C ARG A 81 -9.70 -4.79 20.17
N LEU A 82 -8.47 -4.54 19.74
CA LEU A 82 -7.28 -5.20 20.25
C LEU A 82 -6.97 -4.81 21.71
N GLN A 83 -6.54 -5.78 22.51
CA GLN A 83 -6.17 -5.54 23.91
C GLN A 83 -4.84 -4.79 24.02
N LYS A 84 -4.64 -4.08 25.14
CA LYS A 84 -3.46 -3.19 25.32
C LYS A 84 -2.11 -3.91 25.24
N HIS A 85 -2.06 -5.20 25.58
CA HIS A 85 -0.82 -5.99 25.58
C HIS A 85 -0.45 -6.51 24.19
N GLU A 86 -1.38 -6.52 23.23
CA GLU A 86 -1.20 -7.05 21.87
C GLU A 86 -0.48 -6.05 20.94
N THR A 87 0.64 -5.49 21.42
CA THR A 87 1.34 -4.38 20.75
C THR A 87 1.93 -4.76 19.40
N LEU A 88 2.52 -5.95 19.28
CA LEU A 88 3.06 -6.45 18.01
C LEU A 88 1.98 -6.57 16.94
N MET A 89 0.81 -7.09 17.32
CA MET A 89 -0.32 -7.24 16.41
C MET A 89 -0.88 -5.86 15.99
N ALA A 90 -0.92 -4.89 16.90
CA ALA A 90 -1.31 -3.53 16.55
C ALA A 90 -0.34 -2.86 15.56
N VAL A 91 0.97 -3.07 15.72
CA VAL A 91 1.99 -2.60 14.76
C VAL A 91 1.78 -3.24 13.40
N ALA A 92 1.62 -4.57 13.34
CA ALA A 92 1.40 -5.31 12.11
C ALA A 92 0.13 -4.82 11.37
N LEU A 93 -1.01 -4.72 12.07
CA LEU A 93 -2.25 -4.19 11.51
C LEU A 93 -2.10 -2.76 11.00
N SER A 94 -1.32 -1.92 11.69
CA SER A 94 -1.11 -0.53 11.29
C SER A 94 -0.25 -0.42 10.01
N LEU A 95 0.77 -1.28 9.85
CA LEU A 95 1.57 -1.36 8.62
C LEU A 95 0.72 -1.81 7.42
N VAL A 96 -0.11 -2.87 7.61
CA VAL A 96 -1.02 -3.36 6.57
C VAL A 96 -2.04 -2.29 6.19
N LEU A 97 -2.62 -1.59 7.18
CA LEU A 97 -3.56 -0.50 6.93
C LEU A 97 -2.93 0.65 6.14
N GLY A 98 -1.71 1.06 6.49
CA GLY A 98 -0.99 2.11 5.76
C GLY A 98 -0.76 1.73 4.29
N GLY A 99 -0.34 0.49 4.03
CA GLY A 99 -0.17 -0.02 2.67
C GLY A 99 -1.48 -0.19 1.89
N ALA A 100 -2.56 -0.60 2.55
CA ALA A 100 -3.87 -0.72 1.91
C ALA A 100 -4.42 0.65 1.49
N VAL A 101 -4.27 1.67 2.33
CA VAL A 101 -4.71 3.04 2.03
C VAL A 101 -3.81 3.70 0.99
N GLY A 102 -2.49 3.47 1.00
CA GLY A 102 -1.57 4.05 0.00
C GLY A 102 -1.76 3.53 -1.43
N ASN A 103 -2.46 2.40 -1.59
CA ASN A 103 -2.77 1.82 -2.90
C ASN A 103 -4.20 2.11 -3.38
N LEU A 104 -5.00 2.86 -2.62
CA LEU A 104 -6.33 3.33 -3.02
C LEU A 104 -6.22 4.51 -4.00
#